data_AF-A0AAV9PWZ2-F1
#
_entry.id   AF-A0AAV9PWZ2-F1
#
_cell.length_a   1.000
_cell.length_b   1.000
_cell.length_c   1.000
_cell.angle_alpha   90.00
_cell.angle_beta   90.00
_cell.angle_gamma   90.00
#
_symmetry.space_group_name_H-M   'P 1'
#
loop_
_entity.id
_entity.type
_entity.pdbx_description
1 polymer ?
#
loop_
_entity_poly.entity_id
_entity_poly.type
_entity_poly.pdbx_seq_one_letter_code
_entity_poly.pdbx_strand_id
1 'polypeptide(L)'
;MAAPFDFAKLNPALYVLDDAASAMDFQIMVEEFMEAVKTTPEALEDHEQACKTFCEMLAEDPAWQLAANVVPEFRYSQDYNTDEDSLMNTILRTLKHKRPRAPYNDPTTAAEKEILRKRYRAAIDYLETCGRGVAQGSDQEVEAADNVYQNLIDTMEE
;
A
#
# COMPACT_ATOMS: atom_id res chain seq x y z
N MET A 1 -22.80 -23.16 -1.32
CA MET A 1 -22.07 -23.27 -2.61
C MET A 1 -21.91 -21.86 -3.12
N ALA A 2 -20.69 -21.38 -3.29
CA ALA A 2 -20.45 -20.12 -3.98
C ALA A 2 -20.95 -20.27 -5.43
N ALA A 3 -21.57 -19.23 -5.98
CA ALA A 3 -21.95 -19.23 -7.38
C ALA A 3 -20.67 -19.21 -8.25
N PRO A 4 -20.63 -19.94 -9.38
CA PRO A 4 -19.49 -19.88 -10.28
C PRO A 4 -19.31 -18.46 -10.84
N PHE A 5 -18.05 -18.03 -10.98
CA PHE A 5 -17.71 -16.73 -11.54
C PHE A 5 -18.18 -16.61 -13.00
N ASP A 6 -18.73 -15.44 -13.35
CA ASP A 6 -19.14 -15.15 -14.73
C ASP A 6 -17.96 -14.59 -15.53
N PHE A 7 -17.32 -15.45 -16.33
CA PHE A 7 -16.18 -15.08 -17.16
C PHE A 7 -16.49 -14.02 -18.23
N ALA A 8 -17.77 -13.80 -18.59
CA ALA A 8 -18.13 -12.72 -19.51
C ALA A 8 -17.83 -11.33 -18.93
N LYS A 9 -17.72 -11.21 -17.60
CA LYS A 9 -17.32 -9.99 -16.89
C LYS A 9 -15.86 -9.61 -17.12
N LEU A 10 -15.00 -10.53 -17.57
CA LEU A 10 -13.58 -10.25 -17.89
C LEU A 10 -13.44 -9.62 -19.28
N ASN A 11 -14.14 -8.51 -19.51
CA ASN A 11 -14.06 -7.74 -20.73
C ASN A 11 -13.71 -6.28 -20.39
N PRO A 12 -12.51 -5.79 -20.76
CA PRO A 12 -12.09 -4.42 -20.48
C PRO A 12 -13.07 -3.37 -21.01
N ALA A 13 -13.74 -3.65 -22.13
CA ALA A 13 -14.69 -2.71 -22.75
C ALA A 13 -15.95 -2.45 -21.91
N LEU A 14 -16.19 -3.24 -20.85
CA LEU A 14 -17.31 -3.04 -19.92
C LEU A 14 -17.00 -1.99 -18.84
N TYR A 15 -15.74 -1.63 -18.64
CA TYR A 15 -15.32 -0.78 -17.53
C TYR A 15 -14.72 0.53 -18.01
N VAL A 16 -15.35 1.64 -17.61
CA VAL A 16 -14.87 3.01 -17.80
C VAL A 16 -14.38 3.51 -16.45
N LEU A 17 -13.09 3.38 -16.18
CA LEU A 17 -12.52 3.63 -14.84
C LEU A 17 -12.60 5.10 -14.38
N ASP A 18 -12.85 6.02 -15.31
CA ASP A 18 -13.07 7.44 -15.02
C ASP A 18 -14.49 7.73 -14.48
N ASP A 19 -15.42 6.78 -14.65
CA ASP A 19 -16.78 6.85 -14.11
C ASP A 19 -16.89 6.10 -12.78
N ALA A 20 -17.48 6.73 -11.77
CA ALA A 20 -17.53 6.17 -10.42
C ALA A 20 -18.37 4.89 -10.34
N ALA A 21 -19.47 4.79 -11.09
CA ALA A 21 -20.31 3.59 -11.09
C ALA A 21 -19.57 2.42 -11.76
N SER A 22 -18.98 2.66 -12.92
CA SER A 22 -18.22 1.64 -13.64
C SER A 22 -16.94 1.21 -12.91
N ALA A 23 -16.27 2.11 -12.18
CA ALA A 23 -15.14 1.77 -11.32
C ALA A 23 -15.55 0.86 -10.14
N MET A 24 -16.74 1.06 -9.56
CA MET A 24 -17.28 0.15 -8.54
C MET A 24 -17.60 -1.23 -9.13
N ASP A 25 -18.22 -1.28 -10.31
CA ASP A 25 -18.50 -2.55 -10.99
C ASP A 25 -17.21 -3.33 -11.31
N PHE A 26 -16.15 -2.62 -11.70
CA PHE A 26 -14.82 -3.20 -11.88
C PHE A 26 -14.28 -3.79 -10.57
N GLN A 27 -14.38 -3.06 -9.46
CA GLN A 27 -13.95 -3.54 -8.15
C GLN A 27 -14.72 -4.78 -7.69
N ILE A 28 -16.03 -4.82 -7.91
CA ILE A 28 -16.87 -5.99 -7.63
C ILE A 28 -16.40 -7.19 -8.46
N MET A 29 -16.16 -7.02 -9.76
CA MET A 29 -15.63 -8.09 -10.61
C MET A 29 -14.28 -8.61 -10.10
N VAL A 30 -13.38 -7.71 -9.68
CA VAL A 30 -12.07 -8.08 -9.14
C VAL A 30 -12.22 -8.88 -7.83
N GLU A 31 -13.10 -8.46 -6.92
CA GLU A 31 -13.40 -9.22 -5.69
C GLU A 31 -13.94 -10.61 -6.01
N GLU A 32 -14.97 -10.70 -6.86
CA GLU A 32 -15.60 -11.97 -7.24
C GLU A 32 -14.59 -12.92 -7.90
N PHE A 33 -13.73 -12.41 -8.79
CA PHE A 33 -12.71 -13.24 -9.45
C PHE A 33 -11.68 -13.75 -8.44
N MET A 34 -11.19 -12.89 -7.55
CA MET A 34 -10.21 -13.28 -6.54
C MET A 34 -10.80 -14.20 -5.47
N GLU A 35 -12.10 -14.08 -5.16
CA GLU A 35 -12.81 -15.03 -4.31
C GLU A 35 -12.92 -16.40 -5.00
N ALA A 36 -13.22 -16.44 -6.30
CA ALA A 36 -13.23 -17.69 -7.07
C ALA A 36 -11.84 -18.35 -7.10
N VAL A 37 -10.76 -17.56 -7.25
CA VAL A 37 -9.37 -18.05 -7.16
C VAL A 37 -9.06 -18.69 -5.80
N LYS A 38 -9.61 -18.12 -4.71
CA LYS A 38 -9.38 -18.63 -3.34
C LYS A 38 -10.24 -19.84 -2.99
N THR A 39 -11.49 -19.87 -3.46
CA THR A 39 -12.51 -20.84 -2.99
C THR A 39 -12.71 -22.01 -3.94
N THR A 40 -12.54 -21.80 -5.25
CA THR A 40 -12.74 -22.80 -6.30
C THR A 40 -11.65 -22.73 -7.37
N PRO A 41 -10.36 -22.93 -7.01
CA PRO A 41 -9.25 -22.84 -7.97
C PRO A 41 -9.35 -23.88 -9.10
N GLU A 42 -9.87 -25.07 -8.80
CA GLU A 42 -10.07 -26.15 -9.80
C GLU A 42 -10.99 -25.73 -10.96
N ALA A 43 -11.99 -24.88 -10.67
CA ALA A 43 -12.91 -24.36 -11.69
C ALA A 43 -12.26 -23.32 -12.61
N LEU A 44 -11.04 -22.88 -12.31
CA LEU A 44 -10.27 -21.89 -13.06
C LEU A 44 -9.09 -22.52 -13.82
N GLU A 45 -8.76 -23.79 -13.56
CA GLU A 45 -7.65 -24.50 -14.21
C GLU A 45 -7.82 -24.59 -15.73
N ASP A 46 -9.06 -24.81 -16.20
CA ASP A 46 -9.40 -24.85 -17.63
C ASP A 46 -9.52 -23.45 -18.28
N HIS A 47 -9.39 -22.38 -17.48
CA HIS A 47 -9.60 -20.99 -17.90
C HIS A 47 -8.31 -20.14 -17.83
N GLU A 48 -7.18 -20.70 -18.26
CA GLU A 48 -5.88 -19.99 -18.30
C GLU A 48 -5.96 -18.63 -19.03
N GLN A 49 -6.71 -18.57 -20.14
CA GLN A 49 -6.92 -17.33 -20.89
C GLN A 49 -7.69 -16.28 -20.08
N ALA A 50 -8.59 -16.68 -19.19
CA ALA A 50 -9.29 -15.76 -18.29
C ALA A 50 -8.33 -15.14 -17.27
N CYS A 51 -7.47 -15.96 -16.65
CA CYS A 51 -6.42 -15.49 -15.75
C CYS A 51 -5.47 -14.50 -16.44
N LYS A 52 -5.10 -14.78 -17.69
CA LYS A 52 -4.27 -13.87 -18.47
C LYS A 52 -4.98 -12.54 -18.75
N THR A 53 -6.23 -12.60 -19.19
CA THR A 53 -7.05 -11.41 -19.47
C THR A 53 -7.22 -10.56 -18.22
N PHE A 54 -7.47 -11.19 -17.06
CA PHE A 54 -7.53 -10.52 -15.78
C PHE A 54 -6.22 -9.80 -15.43
N CYS A 55 -5.07 -10.47 -15.61
CA CYS A 55 -3.77 -9.85 -15.37
C CYS A 55 -3.49 -8.68 -16.33
N GLU A 56 -3.89 -8.78 -17.60
CA GLU A 56 -3.75 -7.70 -18.58
C GLU A 56 -4.60 -6.48 -18.18
N MET A 57 -5.84 -6.69 -17.70
CA MET A 57 -6.70 -5.62 -17.18
C MET A 57 -6.06 -4.89 -15.98
N LEU A 58 -5.38 -5.63 -15.10
CA LEU A 58 -4.68 -5.08 -13.94
C LEU A 58 -3.30 -4.48 -14.26
N ALA A 59 -2.81 -4.62 -15.50
CA ALA A 59 -1.53 -4.06 -15.90
C ALA A 59 -1.59 -2.53 -16.06
N GLU A 60 -2.77 -1.93 -16.11
CA GLU A 60 -2.94 -0.48 -16.10
C GLU A 60 -2.93 0.09 -14.68
N ASP A 61 -2.27 1.24 -14.48
CA ASP A 61 -2.14 1.87 -13.14
C ASP A 61 -3.47 2.21 -12.45
N PRO A 62 -4.47 2.84 -13.10
CA PRO A 62 -5.74 3.12 -12.45
C PRO A 62 -6.48 1.84 -12.06
N ALA A 63 -6.44 0.80 -12.91
CA ALA A 63 -7.04 -0.49 -12.63
C ALA A 63 -6.39 -1.17 -11.41
N TRP A 64 -5.06 -1.16 -11.34
CA TRP A 64 -4.31 -1.72 -10.20
C TRP A 64 -4.64 -1.02 -8.89
N GLN A 65 -4.70 0.31 -8.87
CA GLN A 65 -5.03 1.06 -7.65
C GLN A 65 -6.43 0.74 -7.13
N LEU A 66 -7.42 0.65 -8.03
CA LEU A 66 -8.78 0.26 -7.69
C LEU A 66 -8.83 -1.17 -7.15
N ALA A 67 -8.15 -2.10 -7.80
CA ALA A 67 -8.08 -3.50 -7.39
C ALA A 67 -7.38 -3.70 -6.03
N ALA A 68 -6.29 -2.99 -5.78
CA ALA A 68 -5.57 -3.03 -4.52
C ALA A 68 -6.37 -2.46 -3.34
N ASN A 69 -7.46 -1.73 -3.59
CA ASN A 69 -8.38 -1.29 -2.54
C ASN A 69 -9.26 -2.41 -1.99
N VAL A 70 -9.59 -3.38 -2.84
CA VAL A 70 -10.54 -4.44 -2.55
C VAL A 70 -9.88 -5.81 -2.32
N VAL A 71 -8.70 -6.03 -2.89
CA VAL A 71 -7.92 -7.27 -2.72
C VAL A 71 -6.69 -6.99 -1.85
N PRO A 72 -6.70 -7.39 -0.55
CA PRO A 72 -5.59 -7.13 0.36
C PRO A 72 -4.26 -7.73 -0.10
N GLU A 73 -4.28 -8.87 -0.77
CA GLU A 73 -3.08 -9.57 -1.24
C GLU A 73 -2.27 -8.75 -2.27
N PHE A 74 -2.91 -7.84 -3.00
CA PHE A 74 -2.22 -6.96 -3.95
C PHE A 74 -1.35 -5.90 -3.24
N ARG A 75 -1.57 -5.67 -1.94
CA ARG A 75 -0.74 -4.79 -1.12
C ARG A 75 0.51 -5.48 -0.58
N TYR A 76 0.65 -6.79 -0.78
CA TYR A 76 1.87 -7.49 -0.41
C TYR A 76 3.04 -7.00 -1.23
N SER A 77 4.19 -6.87 -0.59
CA SER A 77 5.41 -6.42 -1.22
C SER A 77 5.97 -7.46 -2.19
N GLN A 78 6.91 -7.02 -3.04
CA GLN A 78 7.52 -7.86 -4.07
C GLN A 78 8.36 -9.03 -3.54
N ASP A 79 8.74 -9.01 -2.27
CA ASP A 79 9.45 -10.06 -1.52
C ASP A 79 8.51 -11.06 -0.82
N TYR A 80 7.19 -10.84 -0.87
CA TYR A 80 6.23 -11.81 -0.38
C TYR A 80 6.45 -13.17 -1.04
N ASN A 81 6.50 -14.22 -0.23
CA ASN A 81 6.76 -15.58 -0.68
C ASN A 81 5.60 -16.06 -1.56
N THR A 82 5.92 -16.36 -2.83
CA THR A 82 4.98 -16.90 -3.83
C THR A 82 5.45 -18.24 -4.38
N ASP A 83 6.31 -18.96 -3.64
CA ASP A 83 6.96 -20.20 -4.11
C ASP A 83 5.98 -21.37 -4.28
N GLU A 84 4.89 -21.38 -3.52
CA GLU A 84 3.82 -22.35 -3.67
C GLU A 84 3.11 -22.18 -5.02
N ASP A 85 2.84 -23.30 -5.69
CA ASP A 85 2.23 -23.33 -7.01
C ASP A 85 0.70 -23.26 -6.92
N SER A 86 0.20 -22.04 -6.74
CA SER A 86 -1.24 -21.74 -6.69
C SER A 86 -1.59 -20.65 -7.70
N LEU A 87 -2.82 -20.64 -8.21
CA LEU A 87 -3.30 -19.61 -9.14
C LEU A 87 -3.14 -18.19 -8.58
N MET A 88 -3.41 -18.01 -7.28
CA MET A 88 -3.16 -16.76 -6.56
C MET A 88 -1.70 -16.32 -6.68
N ASN A 89 -0.76 -17.22 -6.37
CA ASN A 89 0.66 -16.93 -6.45
C ASN A 89 1.11 -16.67 -7.88
N THR A 90 0.52 -17.35 -8.87
CA THR A 90 0.76 -17.07 -10.30
C THR A 90 0.32 -15.65 -10.68
N ILE A 91 -0.86 -15.20 -10.23
CA ILE A 91 -1.32 -13.81 -10.43
C ILE A 91 -0.36 -12.82 -9.77
N LEU A 92 0.01 -13.04 -8.50
CA LEU A 92 0.95 -12.17 -7.76
C LEU A 92 2.36 -12.13 -8.38
N ARG A 93 2.84 -13.25 -8.94
CA ARG A 93 4.10 -13.32 -9.69
C ARG A 93 4.02 -12.52 -10.99
N THR A 94 2.92 -12.66 -11.73
CA THR A 94 2.68 -11.97 -13.01
C THR A 94 2.62 -10.45 -12.82
N LEU A 95 1.93 -9.99 -11.77
CA LEU A 95 1.78 -8.58 -11.43
C LEU A 95 2.84 -8.08 -10.43
N LYS A 96 3.98 -8.78 -10.31
CA LYS A 96 5.05 -8.40 -9.37
C LYS A 96 5.49 -6.95 -9.51
N HIS A 97 5.59 -6.45 -10.73
CA HIS A 97 6.05 -5.09 -11.01
C HIS A 97 5.08 -4.00 -10.50
N LYS A 98 3.80 -4.32 -10.28
CA LYS A 98 2.79 -3.41 -9.72
C LYS A 98 2.75 -3.41 -8.19
N ARG A 99 3.19 -4.51 -7.57
CA ARG A 99 3.24 -4.64 -6.12
C ARG A 99 4.21 -3.63 -5.49
N PRO A 100 3.92 -3.16 -4.26
CA PRO A 100 4.82 -2.29 -3.52
C PRO A 100 6.23 -2.87 -3.49
N ARG A 101 7.22 -2.05 -3.83
CA ARG A 101 8.63 -2.46 -3.70
C ARG A 101 8.88 -2.84 -2.25
N ALA A 102 9.52 -3.98 -2.04
CA ALA A 102 10.02 -4.32 -0.71
C ALA A 102 10.87 -3.13 -0.22
N PRO A 103 10.64 -2.61 0.99
CA PRO A 103 11.49 -1.56 1.53
C PRO A 103 12.92 -2.09 1.50
N TYR A 104 13.82 -1.35 0.85
CA TYR A 104 15.25 -1.63 0.93
C TYR A 104 15.65 -1.38 2.38
N ASN A 105 15.66 -2.45 3.18
CA ASN A 105 16.01 -2.40 4.58
C ASN A 105 17.53 -2.37 4.66
N ASP A 106 18.11 -1.21 4.36
CA ASP A 106 19.46 -0.91 4.77
C ASP A 106 19.44 -0.79 6.31
N PRO A 107 20.09 -1.71 7.05
CA PRO A 107 20.10 -1.66 8.51
C PRO A 107 20.65 -0.33 9.04
N THR A 108 21.47 0.36 8.24
CA THR A 108 22.01 1.69 8.55
C THR A 108 20.91 2.75 8.53
N THR A 109 20.07 2.78 7.48
CA THR A 109 18.96 3.74 7.35
C THR A 109 17.85 3.49 8.38
N ALA A 110 17.62 2.23 8.76
CA ALA A 110 16.66 1.89 9.82
C ALA A 110 17.13 2.40 11.19
N ALA A 111 18.42 2.23 11.51
CA ALA A 111 19.03 2.76 12.73
C ALA A 111 19.01 4.30 12.75
N GLU A 112 19.32 4.95 11.62
CA GLU A 112 19.26 6.40 11.48
C GLU A 112 17.84 6.95 11.70
N LYS A 113 16.83 6.34 11.07
CA LYS A 113 15.42 6.73 11.28
C LYS A 113 14.96 6.57 12.72
N GLU A 114 15.40 5.52 13.41
CA GLU A 114 15.08 5.31 14.82
C GLU A 114 15.78 6.34 15.73
N ILE A 115 17.04 6.69 15.43
CA ILE A 115 17.76 7.77 16.13
C ILE A 115 17.07 9.12 15.91
N LEU A 116 16.67 9.42 14.67
CA LEU A 116 15.91 10.63 14.33
C LEU A 116 14.59 10.67 15.10
N ARG A 117 13.78 9.59 15.10
CA ARG A 117 12.54 9.51 15.87
C ARG A 117 12.72 9.74 17.37
N LYS A 118 13.77 9.16 17.96
CA LYS A 118 14.11 9.39 19.37
C LYS A 118 14.50 10.84 19.64
N ARG A 119 15.29 11.46 18.75
CA ARG A 119 15.65 12.88 18.83
C ARG A 119 14.43 13.78 18.72
N TYR A 120 13.54 13.51 17.76
CA TYR A 120 12.29 14.26 17.58
C TYR A 120 11.39 14.19 18.82
N ARG A 121 11.21 12.99 19.40
CA ARG A 121 10.44 12.84 20.64
C ARG A 121 11.05 13.63 21.80
N ALA A 122 12.35 13.49 22.02
CA ALA A 122 13.04 14.23 23.08
C ALA A 122 12.97 15.76 22.89
N ALA A 123 13.01 16.23 21.64
CA ALA A 123 12.88 17.64 21.32
C ALA A 123 11.45 18.15 21.58
N ILE A 124 10.41 17.37 21.21
CA ILE A 124 9.01 17.69 21.52
C ILE A 124 8.80 17.74 23.04
N ASP A 125 9.25 16.71 23.77
CA ASP A 125 9.12 16.65 25.23
C ASP A 125 9.81 17.86 25.89
N TYR A 126 10.99 18.26 25.39
CA TYR A 126 11.71 19.43 25.87
C TYR A 126 10.94 20.74 25.61
N LEU A 127 10.44 20.93 24.39
CA LEU A 127 9.64 22.10 24.01
C LEU A 127 8.34 22.21 24.83
N GLU A 128 7.72 21.09 25.18
CA GLU A 128 6.52 21.08 26.05
C GLU A 128 6.84 21.49 27.49
N THR A 129 8.07 21.26 27.96
CA THR A 129 8.50 21.61 29.33
C THR A 129 9.06 23.03 29.47
N CYS A 130 9.63 23.59 28.40
CA CYS A 130 10.42 24.83 28.47
C CYS A 130 10.11 25.85 27.36
N GLY A 131 9.20 25.54 26.43
CA GLY A 131 8.89 26.39 25.28
C GLY A 131 8.03 27.61 25.59
N ARG A 132 7.82 28.45 24.57
CA ARG A 132 6.98 29.66 24.68
C ARG A 132 5.59 29.33 25.22
N GLY A 133 5.21 30.03 26.29
CA GLY A 133 3.89 29.89 26.92
C GLY A 133 3.85 28.93 28.11
N VAL A 134 4.99 28.29 28.47
CA VAL A 134 5.09 27.47 29.68
C VAL A 134 5.44 28.35 30.88
N ALA A 135 4.60 28.31 31.92
CA ALA A 135 4.65 29.22 33.07
C ALA A 135 5.91 29.08 33.98
N GLN A 136 6.77 28.10 33.73
CA GLN A 136 7.94 27.77 34.56
C GLN A 136 9.29 27.87 33.83
N GLY A 137 9.32 28.20 32.53
CA GLY A 137 10.57 28.32 31.77
C GLY A 137 11.29 29.63 32.04
N SER A 138 12.61 29.58 32.27
CA SER A 138 13.45 30.77 32.33
C SER A 138 13.68 31.37 30.93
N ASP A 139 14.01 32.66 30.85
CA ASP A 139 14.25 33.33 29.55
C ASP A 139 15.33 32.63 28.71
N GLN A 140 16.34 32.02 29.36
CA GLN A 140 17.39 31.24 28.70
C GLN A 140 16.88 29.90 28.15
N GLU A 141 15.95 29.26 28.85
CA GLU A 141 15.34 27.99 28.41
C GLU A 141 14.36 28.22 27.25
N VAL A 142 13.67 29.35 27.24
CA VAL A 142 12.78 29.75 26.14
C VAL A 142 13.59 30.05 24.87
N GLU A 143 14.73 30.73 24.98
CA GLU A 143 15.62 30.98 23.83
C GLU A 143 16.26 29.69 23.30
N ALA A 144 16.64 28.76 24.19
CA ALA A 144 17.13 27.44 23.81
C ALA A 144 16.03 26.60 23.11
N ALA A 145 14.79 26.66 23.60
CA ALA A 145 13.64 26.01 22.99
C ALA A 145 13.34 26.58 21.59
N ASP A 146 13.36 27.90 21.40
CA ASP A 146 13.16 28.54 20.10
C ASP A 146 14.22 28.07 19.08
N ASN A 147 15.48 27.89 19.50
CA ASN A 147 16.53 27.33 18.65
C ASN A 147 16.31 25.86 18.28
N VAL A 148 15.82 25.04 19.22
CA VAL A 148 15.47 23.64 18.95
C VAL A 148 14.30 23.56 17.97
N TYR A 149 13.28 24.41 18.14
CA TYR A 149 12.13 24.50 17.25
C TYR A 149 12.52 24.91 15.83
N GLN A 150 13.39 25.90 15.66
CA GLN A 150 13.83 26.33 14.34
C GLN A 150 14.64 25.25 13.61
N ASN A 151 15.56 24.59 14.32
CA ASN A 151 16.32 23.48 13.75
C ASN A 151 15.43 22.31 13.30
N LEU A 152 14.31 22.06 14.01
CA LEU A 152 13.32 21.04 13.65
C LEU A 152 12.57 21.39 12.37
N ILE A 153 12.18 22.65 12.19
CA ILE A 153 11.53 23.14 10.96
C ILE A 153 12.49 23.00 9.78
N ASP A 154 13.72 23.48 9.93
CA ASP A 154 14.71 23.47 8.86
C ASP A 154 15.03 22.04 8.39
N THR A 155 15.01 21.04 9.29
CA THR A 155 15.19 19.61 8.91
C THR A 155 13.95 18.96 8.30
N MET A 156 12.77 19.56 8.40
CA MET A 156 11.53 19.04 7.78
C MET A 156 11.28 19.62 6.39
N GLU A 157 11.94 20.74 6.04
CA GLU A 157 11.81 21.43 4.74
C GLU A 157 12.87 21.00 3.71
N GLU A 158 13.90 20.24 4.10
CA GLU A 158 14.86 19.54 3.22
C GLU A 158 14.37 18.16 2.75
#